data_AF-A0A2M8FVX0-F1
#
_entry.id   AF-A0A2M8FVX0-F1
#
_cell.length_a   1.000
_cell.length_b   1.000
_cell.length_c   1.000
_cell.angle_alpha   90.00
_cell.angle_beta   90.00
_cell.angle_gamma   90.00
#
_symmetry.space_group_name_H-M   'P 1'
#
loop_
_entity.id
_entity.type
_entity.pdbx_description
1 polymer ?
#
loop_
_entity_poly.entity_id
_entity_poly.type
_entity_poly.pdbx_seq_one_letter_code
_entity_poly.pdbx_strand_id
1 'polypeptide(L)'
;MKKHLSILLAISCFACASPQEKMQAAELALADGRFEKALSIYEDLVEEAKSTEEKKEDLKTLANLYLLTNQNEKALQAYRQLVAFAPLQESSRIFYEHQLSLLEKMGKTEELLEMLTSLVKYYPQTPRVHYYKLKLAEAYLVRGNYQEARSVLNALLQQNDLLADVQEKAVFDLAETYYLEGEKSDAVNAYSFFLKHFPDSSLDAEVRLKMASLAESMGFLGPATQITNELENKYPNKEALKVRIDKMKKNAK
;
A
#
# COMPACT_ATOMS: atom_id res chain seq x y z
N MET A 1 33.22 44.35 42.34
CA MET A 1 33.24 43.07 43.07
C MET A 1 32.38 42.07 42.31
N LYS A 2 33.04 41.11 41.65
CA LYS A 2 32.38 39.99 40.95
C LYS A 2 31.71 39.11 42.01
N LYS A 3 30.40 38.89 41.92
CA LYS A 3 29.75 37.75 42.56
C LYS A 3 29.45 36.73 41.47
N HIS A 4 30.36 35.78 41.34
CA HIS A 4 30.06 34.46 40.83
C HIS A 4 28.90 33.89 41.65
N LEU A 5 27.74 33.72 41.03
CA LEU A 5 26.69 32.87 41.57
C LEU A 5 26.48 31.73 40.58
N SER A 6 27.29 30.70 40.83
CA SER A 6 27.08 29.28 40.58
C SER A 6 25.91 28.93 39.66
N ILE A 7 26.24 28.67 38.39
CA ILE A 7 25.46 27.76 37.54
C ILE A 7 25.61 26.37 38.18
N LEU A 8 24.69 26.03 39.06
CA LEU A 8 24.48 24.64 39.45
C LEU A 8 23.92 23.94 38.21
N LEU A 9 24.81 23.28 37.47
CA LEU A 9 24.44 22.24 36.53
C LEU A 9 23.64 21.19 37.33
N ALA A 10 22.32 21.33 37.36
CA ALA A 10 21.45 20.19 37.59
C ALA A 10 21.61 19.30 36.36
N ILE A 11 22.64 18.45 36.37
CA ILE A 11 22.59 17.20 35.63
C ILE A 11 21.53 16.40 36.38
N SER A 12 20.25 16.70 36.09
CA SER A 12 19.18 15.79 36.42
C SER A 12 19.58 14.49 35.75
N CYS A 13 19.80 13.46 36.56
CA CYS A 13 20.07 12.14 36.06
C CYS A 13 18.86 11.80 35.17
N PHE A 14 19.03 11.82 33.85
CA PHE A 14 17.93 11.58 32.91
C PHE A 14 17.29 10.21 33.15
N ALA A 15 18.07 9.28 33.73
CA ALA A 15 17.61 7.97 34.22
C ALA A 15 16.61 8.04 35.40
N CYS A 16 16.51 9.17 36.12
CA CYS A 16 15.53 9.40 37.19
C CYS A 16 14.39 10.32 36.78
N ALA A 17 14.38 10.82 35.53
CA ALA A 17 13.31 11.68 35.03
C ALA A 17 12.01 10.89 34.91
N SER A 18 10.89 11.54 35.23
CA SER A 18 9.55 10.97 35.02
C SER A 18 9.27 10.78 33.52
N PRO A 19 8.36 9.85 33.14
CA PRO A 19 7.97 9.67 31.75
C PRO A 19 7.53 10.97 31.07
N GLN A 20 6.81 11.84 31.80
CA GLN A 20 6.37 13.14 31.28
C GLN A 20 7.55 14.08 30.96
N GLU A 21 8.57 14.14 31.83
CA GLU A 21 9.77 14.95 31.58
C GLU A 21 10.57 14.42 30.39
N LYS A 22 10.65 13.09 30.24
CA LYS A 22 11.28 12.45 29.08
C LYS A 22 10.53 12.79 27.79
N MET A 23 9.19 12.70 27.77
CA MET A 23 8.37 13.08 26.62
C MET A 23 8.59 14.55 26.22
N GLN A 24 8.57 15.48 27.18
CA GLN A 24 8.85 16.90 26.90
C GLN A 24 10.25 17.11 26.33
N ALA A 25 11.26 16.40 26.84
CA ALA A 25 12.62 16.45 26.30
C ALA A 25 12.70 15.90 24.86
N ALA A 26 11.92 14.86 24.55
CA ALA A 26 11.80 14.33 23.19
C ALA A 26 11.12 15.33 22.24
N GLU A 27 10.03 15.96 22.66
CA GLU A 27 9.33 17.00 21.88
C GLU A 27 10.25 18.20 21.57
N LEU A 28 11.01 18.67 22.56
CA LEU A 28 12.03 19.71 22.33
C LEU A 28 13.12 19.24 21.36
N ALA A 29 13.54 17.98 21.46
CA ALA A 29 14.48 17.42 20.50
C ALA A 29 13.90 17.38 19.07
N LEU A 30 12.62 17.03 18.91
CA LEU A 30 11.93 17.04 17.61
C LEU A 30 11.80 18.46 17.05
N ALA A 31 11.43 19.44 17.87
CA ALA A 31 11.35 20.85 17.47
C ALA A 31 12.71 21.39 16.98
N ASP A 32 13.80 20.93 17.60
CA ASP A 32 15.17 21.27 17.21
C ASP A 32 15.71 20.41 16.04
N GLY A 33 14.91 19.49 15.46
CA GLY A 33 15.32 18.58 14.39
C GLY A 33 16.31 17.48 14.82
N ARG A 34 16.48 17.24 16.13
CA ARG A 34 17.36 16.22 16.70
C ARG A 34 16.64 14.87 16.82
N PHE A 35 16.30 14.29 15.67
CA PHE A 35 15.49 13.07 15.59
C PHE A 35 16.11 11.87 16.33
N GLU A 36 17.42 11.65 16.20
CA GLU A 36 18.09 10.53 16.89
C GLU A 36 17.99 10.62 18.42
N LYS A 37 18.04 11.83 18.97
CA LYS A 37 17.87 12.04 20.41
C LYS A 37 16.43 11.72 20.83
N ALA A 38 15.44 12.18 20.06
CA ALA A 38 14.04 11.87 20.34
C ALA A 38 13.77 10.36 20.24
N LEU A 39 14.34 9.68 19.23
CA LEU A 39 14.24 8.23 19.07
C LEU A 39 14.78 7.49 20.30
N SER A 40 16.00 7.80 20.74
CA SER A 40 16.59 7.18 21.92
C SER A 40 15.73 7.38 23.18
N ILE A 41 15.13 8.56 23.36
CA ILE A 41 14.24 8.81 24.50
C ILE A 41 12.98 7.94 24.42
N TYR A 42 12.37 7.80 23.25
CA TYR A 42 11.18 6.95 23.09
C TYR A 42 11.51 5.45 23.15
N GLU A 43 12.70 5.02 22.72
CA GLU A 43 13.20 3.66 22.96
C GLU A 43 13.25 3.37 24.47
N ASP A 44 13.85 4.27 25.27
CA ASP A 44 13.90 4.16 26.74
C ASP A 44 12.49 4.14 27.37
N LEU A 45 11.58 5.01 26.91
CA LEU A 45 10.20 5.06 27.42
C LEU A 45 9.44 3.74 27.20
N VAL A 46 9.59 3.13 26.02
CA VAL A 46 8.97 1.84 25.71
C VAL A 46 9.52 0.71 26.59
N GLU A 47 10.82 0.75 26.92
CA GLU A 47 11.46 -0.24 27.79
C GLU A 47 11.06 -0.10 29.26
N GLU A 48 10.92 1.15 29.73
CA GLU A 48 10.58 1.46 31.13
C GLU A 48 9.07 1.49 31.43
N ALA A 49 8.22 1.36 30.41
CA ALA A 49 6.77 1.42 30.54
C ALA A 49 6.25 0.44 31.61
N LYS A 50 5.44 0.96 32.54
CA LYS A 50 4.96 0.19 33.71
C LYS A 50 3.61 -0.48 33.47
N SER A 51 2.93 -0.08 32.41
CA SER A 51 1.66 -0.64 31.99
C SER A 51 1.61 -0.90 30.48
N THR A 52 0.71 -1.81 30.09
CA THR A 52 0.44 -2.09 28.68
C THR A 52 -0.04 -0.85 27.91
N GLU A 53 -0.81 0.02 28.55
CA GLU A 53 -1.37 1.20 27.87
C GLU A 53 -0.30 2.28 27.64
N GLU A 54 0.57 2.53 28.63
CA GLU A 54 1.75 3.39 28.45
C GLU A 54 2.62 2.87 27.31
N LYS A 55 2.96 1.57 27.35
CA LYS A 55 3.80 0.95 26.32
C LYS A 55 3.21 1.07 24.92
N LYS A 56 1.89 0.92 24.78
CA LYS A 56 1.20 1.10 23.50
C LYS A 56 1.28 2.53 23.00
N GLU A 57 1.16 3.53 23.86
CA GLU A 57 1.23 4.93 23.44
C GLU A 57 2.66 5.33 23.02
N ASP A 58 3.66 4.90 23.80
CA ASP A 58 5.06 5.14 23.47
C ASP A 58 5.46 4.41 22.17
N LEU A 59 5.01 3.18 21.97
CA LEU A 59 5.26 2.42 20.73
C LEU A 59 4.63 3.08 19.50
N LYS A 60 3.43 3.68 19.61
CA LYS A 60 2.83 4.42 18.47
C LYS A 60 3.70 5.60 18.09
N THR A 61 4.14 6.38 19.08
CA THR A 61 4.99 7.55 18.82
C THR A 61 6.33 7.13 18.24
N LEU A 62 6.95 6.10 18.81
CA LEU A 62 8.21 5.54 18.32
C LEU A 62 8.09 5.01 16.88
N ALA A 63 7.01 4.29 16.55
CA ALA A 63 6.75 3.82 15.18
C ALA A 63 6.66 4.98 14.18
N ASN A 64 5.96 6.06 14.53
CA ASN A 64 5.85 7.25 13.69
C ASN A 64 7.19 7.96 13.51
N LEU A 65 8.02 8.03 14.55
CA LEU A 65 9.38 8.58 14.45
C LEU A 65 10.28 7.72 13.56
N TYR A 66 10.16 6.39 13.62
CA TYR A 66 10.86 5.51 12.69
C TYR A 66 10.41 5.73 11.25
N LEU A 67 9.12 5.95 10.99
CA LEU A 67 8.63 6.31 9.65
C LEU A 67 9.23 7.64 9.16
N LEU A 68 9.22 8.67 10.02
CA LEU A 68 9.75 10.00 9.70
C LEU A 68 11.25 9.96 9.37
N THR A 69 12.00 9.10 10.05
CA THR A 69 13.43 8.90 9.84
C THR A 69 13.76 7.80 8.84
N ASN A 70 12.75 7.28 8.12
CA ASN A 70 12.86 6.22 7.11
C ASN A 70 13.48 4.90 7.62
N GLN A 71 13.40 4.63 8.93
CA GLN A 71 13.78 3.36 9.57
C GLN A 71 12.63 2.35 9.46
N ASN A 72 12.30 1.94 8.23
CA ASN A 72 11.10 1.16 7.90
C ASN A 72 11.04 -0.20 8.64
N GLU A 73 12.17 -0.90 8.79
CA GLU A 73 12.27 -2.16 9.52
C GLU A 73 11.88 -2.00 10.99
N LYS A 74 12.38 -0.94 11.65
CA LYS A 74 12.08 -0.68 13.05
C LYS A 74 10.62 -0.25 13.23
N ALA A 75 10.09 0.56 12.31
CA ALA A 75 8.66 0.91 12.28
C ALA A 75 7.79 -0.35 12.17
N LEU A 76 8.14 -1.28 11.28
CA LEU A 76 7.42 -2.54 11.09
C LEU A 76 7.40 -3.36 12.39
N GLN A 77 8.53 -3.45 13.10
CA GLN A 77 8.60 -4.16 14.37
C GLN A 77 7.76 -3.49 15.47
N ALA A 78 7.77 -2.15 15.55
CA ALA A 78 6.93 -1.42 16.49
C ALA A 78 5.43 -1.66 16.23
N TYR A 79 4.98 -1.65 14.96
CA TYR A 79 3.60 -1.97 14.62
C TYR A 79 3.23 -3.43 14.90
N ARG A 80 4.17 -4.38 14.75
CA ARG A 80 3.96 -5.78 15.14
C ARG A 80 3.72 -5.92 16.64
N GLN A 81 4.49 -5.20 17.46
CA GLN A 81 4.26 -5.16 18.90
C GLN A 81 2.88 -4.56 19.24
N LEU A 82 2.50 -3.47 18.57
CA LEU A 82 1.19 -2.83 18.76
C LEU A 82 0.03 -3.79 18.48
N VAL A 83 0.10 -4.51 17.35
CA VAL A 83 -0.89 -5.52 16.99
C VAL A 83 -0.92 -6.66 18.01
N ALA A 84 0.21 -7.07 18.57
CA ALA A 84 0.27 -8.19 19.51
C ALA A 84 -0.51 -7.96 20.82
N PHE A 85 -0.78 -6.70 21.20
CA PHE A 85 -1.59 -6.39 22.40
C PHE A 85 -3.09 -6.62 22.21
N ALA A 86 -3.57 -6.38 20.99
CA ALA A 86 -4.96 -6.58 20.61
C ALA A 86 -4.95 -7.24 19.24
N PRO A 87 -4.42 -8.48 19.15
CA PRO A 87 -4.34 -9.14 17.87
C PRO A 87 -5.76 -9.24 17.40
N LEU A 88 -5.94 -9.13 16.09
CA LEU A 88 -7.14 -9.68 15.53
C LEU A 88 -8.40 -8.89 16.02
N GLN A 89 -8.26 -7.57 16.23
CA GLN A 89 -9.33 -6.64 16.61
C GLN A 89 -9.39 -5.42 15.68
N GLU A 90 -10.58 -4.83 15.53
CA GLU A 90 -10.78 -3.61 14.74
C GLU A 90 -9.94 -2.43 15.24
N SER A 91 -9.69 -2.36 16.56
CA SER A 91 -8.80 -1.37 17.18
C SER A 91 -7.36 -1.42 16.65
N SER A 92 -6.92 -2.57 16.13
CA SER A 92 -5.60 -2.78 15.54
C SER A 92 -5.56 -2.58 14.03
N ARG A 93 -6.69 -2.26 13.38
CA ARG A 93 -6.80 -2.09 11.93
C ARG A 93 -5.72 -1.16 11.37
N ILE A 94 -5.56 0.01 11.98
CA ILE A 94 -4.61 1.02 11.49
C ILE A 94 -3.16 0.48 11.52
N PHE A 95 -2.81 -0.30 12.54
CA PHE A 95 -1.48 -0.90 12.65
C PHE A 95 -1.27 -2.00 11.61
N TYR A 96 -2.30 -2.78 11.27
CA TYR A 96 -2.25 -3.70 10.15
C TYR A 96 -2.03 -2.97 8.83
N GLU A 97 -2.78 -1.90 8.56
CA GLU A 97 -2.63 -1.09 7.33
C GLU A 97 -1.21 -0.50 7.22
N HIS A 98 -0.62 -0.02 8.32
CA HIS A 98 0.79 0.42 8.33
C HIS A 98 1.78 -0.70 8.03
N GLN A 99 1.60 -1.88 8.62
CA GLN A 99 2.47 -3.04 8.33
C GLN A 99 2.37 -3.45 6.85
N LEU A 100 1.15 -3.53 6.29
CA LEU A 100 0.95 -3.85 4.88
C LEU A 100 1.68 -2.85 3.97
N SER A 101 1.49 -1.55 4.21
CA SER A 101 2.15 -0.49 3.43
C SER A 101 3.67 -0.55 3.53
N LEU A 102 4.22 -0.85 4.71
CA LEU A 102 5.67 -1.02 4.90
C LEU A 102 6.19 -2.26 4.15
N LEU A 103 5.50 -3.39 4.24
CA LEU A 103 5.88 -4.61 3.54
C LEU A 103 5.86 -4.41 2.02
N GLU A 104 4.84 -3.73 1.48
CA GLU A 104 4.76 -3.32 0.08
C GLU A 104 5.95 -2.41 -0.31
N LYS A 105 6.18 -1.33 0.44
CA LYS A 105 7.28 -0.37 0.19
C LYS A 105 8.65 -1.04 0.18
N MET A 106 8.83 -2.06 1.01
CA MET A 106 10.10 -2.78 1.15
C MET A 106 10.23 -3.96 0.17
N GLY A 107 9.19 -4.25 -0.64
CA GLY A 107 9.19 -5.40 -1.55
C GLY A 107 9.18 -6.75 -0.83
N LYS A 108 8.71 -6.81 0.41
CA LYS A 108 8.65 -8.03 1.22
C LYS A 108 7.39 -8.84 0.90
N THR A 109 7.29 -9.29 -0.35
CA THR A 109 6.07 -9.89 -0.93
C THR A 109 5.61 -11.15 -0.19
N GLU A 110 6.52 -12.00 0.29
CA GLU A 110 6.13 -13.22 1.05
C GLU A 110 5.48 -12.88 2.38
N GLU A 111 6.11 -12.01 3.18
CA GLU A 111 5.56 -11.55 4.47
C GLU A 111 4.21 -10.84 4.26
N LEU A 112 4.06 -10.08 3.15
CA LEU A 112 2.83 -9.42 2.78
C LEU A 112 1.69 -10.43 2.49
N LEU A 113 1.98 -11.47 1.70
CA LEU A 113 1.01 -12.52 1.35
C LEU A 113 0.55 -13.32 2.57
N GLU A 114 1.48 -13.69 3.45
CA GLU A 114 1.17 -14.40 4.71
C GLU A 114 0.24 -13.58 5.60
N MET A 115 0.55 -12.29 5.73
CA MET A 115 -0.22 -11.35 6.54
C MET A 115 -1.63 -11.12 5.96
N LEU A 116 -1.73 -10.84 4.66
CA LEU A 116 -3.02 -10.64 3.98
C LEU A 116 -3.90 -11.88 4.01
N THR A 117 -3.30 -13.06 3.80
CA THR A 117 -4.02 -14.34 3.89
C THR A 117 -4.58 -14.56 5.29
N SER A 118 -3.79 -14.25 6.33
CA SER A 118 -4.25 -14.31 7.72
C SER A 118 -5.38 -13.31 7.99
N LEU A 119 -5.25 -12.08 7.49
CA LEU A 119 -6.30 -11.06 7.62
C LEU A 119 -7.60 -11.51 6.93
N VAL A 120 -7.55 -11.95 5.67
CA VAL A 120 -8.76 -12.41 4.96
C VAL A 120 -9.41 -13.62 5.63
N LYS A 121 -8.60 -14.56 6.14
CA LYS A 121 -9.09 -15.79 6.77
C LYS A 121 -9.73 -15.56 8.14
N TYR A 122 -9.11 -14.71 8.97
CA TYR A 122 -9.52 -14.53 10.36
C TYR A 122 -10.31 -13.22 10.61
N TYR A 123 -10.35 -12.28 9.65
CA TYR A 123 -11.13 -11.02 9.67
C TYR A 123 -12.24 -10.96 8.60
N PRO A 124 -12.98 -12.05 8.31
CA PRO A 124 -13.87 -12.07 7.15
C PRO A 124 -15.08 -11.12 7.27
N GLN A 125 -15.42 -10.69 8.49
CA GLN A 125 -16.60 -9.84 8.76
C GLN A 125 -16.24 -8.36 9.01
N THR A 126 -14.98 -7.97 8.82
CA THR A 126 -14.63 -6.55 8.96
C THR A 126 -15.08 -5.74 7.75
N PRO A 127 -15.46 -4.46 7.92
CA PRO A 127 -15.72 -3.57 6.79
C PRO A 127 -14.53 -3.45 5.81
N ARG A 128 -13.30 -3.76 6.28
CA ARG A 128 -12.08 -3.75 5.48
C ARG A 128 -11.77 -5.04 4.74
N VAL A 129 -12.53 -6.13 4.93
CA VAL A 129 -12.19 -7.42 4.30
C VAL A 129 -12.06 -7.31 2.78
N HIS A 130 -12.89 -6.49 2.12
CA HIS A 130 -12.81 -6.26 0.68
C HIS A 130 -11.49 -5.62 0.26
N TYR A 131 -11.00 -4.65 1.04
CA TYR A 131 -9.68 -4.04 0.84
C TYR A 131 -8.55 -5.06 0.98
N TYR A 132 -8.60 -5.92 2.01
CA TYR A 132 -7.58 -6.97 2.18
C TYR A 132 -7.62 -8.02 1.06
N LYS A 133 -8.80 -8.38 0.55
CA LYS A 133 -8.93 -9.28 -0.61
C LYS A 133 -8.35 -8.67 -1.88
N LEU A 134 -8.61 -7.39 -2.16
CA LEU A 134 -7.99 -6.68 -3.29
C LEU A 134 -6.46 -6.68 -3.16
N LYS A 135 -5.95 -6.29 -1.98
CA LYS A 135 -4.51 -6.28 -1.70
C LYS A 135 -3.87 -7.67 -1.83
N LEU A 136 -4.58 -8.71 -1.42
CA LEU A 136 -4.13 -10.10 -1.56
C LEU A 136 -4.01 -10.49 -3.04
N ALA A 137 -5.02 -10.14 -3.84
CA ALA A 137 -4.99 -10.37 -5.28
C ALA A 137 -3.86 -9.58 -5.98
N GLU A 138 -3.66 -8.31 -5.62
CA GLU A 138 -2.52 -7.50 -6.10
C GLU A 138 -1.18 -8.15 -5.77
N ALA A 139 -1.00 -8.62 -4.52
CA ALA A 139 0.22 -9.30 -4.11
C ALA A 139 0.45 -10.60 -4.89
N TYR A 140 -0.61 -11.36 -5.19
CA TYR A 140 -0.52 -12.53 -6.07
C TYR A 140 -0.16 -12.16 -7.51
N LEU A 141 -0.73 -11.08 -8.06
CA LEU A 141 -0.37 -10.57 -9.39
C LEU A 141 1.13 -10.21 -9.48
N VAL A 142 1.65 -9.49 -8.48
CA VAL A 142 3.08 -9.12 -8.42
C VAL A 142 3.98 -10.36 -8.38
N ARG A 143 3.53 -11.43 -7.73
CA ARG A 143 4.26 -12.70 -7.66
C ARG A 143 4.13 -13.57 -8.93
N GLY A 144 3.18 -13.24 -9.82
CA GLY A 144 2.85 -14.07 -10.99
C GLY A 144 1.92 -15.25 -10.68
N ASN A 145 1.29 -15.26 -9.51
CA ASN A 145 0.34 -16.30 -9.08
C ASN A 145 -1.07 -15.95 -9.58
N TYR A 146 -1.26 -16.02 -10.89
CA TYR A 146 -2.47 -15.49 -11.55
C TYR A 146 -3.75 -16.26 -11.17
N GLN A 147 -3.66 -17.57 -11.00
CA GLN A 147 -4.78 -18.44 -10.61
C GLN A 147 -5.30 -18.08 -9.21
N GLU A 148 -4.40 -17.90 -8.24
CA GLU A 148 -4.74 -17.51 -6.88
C GLU A 148 -5.35 -16.11 -6.85
N ALA A 149 -4.77 -15.16 -7.59
CA ALA A 149 -5.36 -13.82 -7.75
C ALA A 149 -6.79 -13.90 -8.28
N ARG A 150 -7.03 -14.66 -9.36
CA ARG A 150 -8.38 -14.87 -9.93
C ARG A 150 -9.33 -15.48 -8.94
N SER A 151 -8.90 -16.48 -8.17
CA SER A 151 -9.73 -17.15 -7.17
C SER A 151 -10.23 -16.15 -6.11
N VAL A 152 -9.33 -15.32 -5.58
CA VAL A 152 -9.67 -14.27 -4.60
C VAL A 152 -10.62 -13.22 -5.19
N LEU A 153 -10.33 -12.74 -6.40
CA LEU A 153 -11.13 -11.70 -7.08
C LEU A 153 -12.53 -12.20 -7.45
N ASN A 154 -12.65 -13.41 -7.98
CA ASN A 154 -13.95 -14.01 -8.28
C ASN A 154 -14.78 -14.19 -7.02
N ALA A 155 -14.19 -14.69 -5.93
CA ALA A 155 -14.87 -14.83 -4.65
C ALA A 155 -15.31 -13.46 -4.07
N LEU A 156 -14.51 -12.41 -4.26
CA LEU A 156 -14.88 -11.04 -3.90
C LEU A 156 -16.08 -10.55 -4.71
N LEU A 157 -16.05 -10.72 -6.03
CA LEU A 157 -17.11 -10.28 -6.96
C LEU A 157 -18.45 -11.00 -6.83
N GLN A 158 -18.52 -12.12 -6.10
CA GLN A 158 -19.79 -12.79 -5.75
C GLN A 158 -20.50 -12.15 -4.54
N GLN A 159 -19.89 -11.14 -3.89
CA GLN A 159 -20.52 -10.45 -2.75
C GLN A 159 -21.50 -9.39 -3.24
N ASN A 160 -22.68 -9.33 -2.61
CA ASN A 160 -23.78 -8.44 -3.02
C ASN A 160 -23.63 -6.99 -2.52
N ASP A 161 -22.74 -6.76 -1.56
CA ASP A 161 -22.57 -5.51 -0.81
C ASP A 161 -21.25 -4.78 -1.15
N LEU A 162 -20.72 -5.01 -2.34
CA LEU A 162 -19.51 -4.33 -2.81
C LEU A 162 -19.78 -2.86 -3.11
N LEU A 163 -18.86 -2.00 -2.66
CA LEU A 163 -18.77 -0.63 -3.12
C LEU A 163 -18.35 -0.61 -4.61
N ALA A 164 -18.82 0.40 -5.34
CA ALA A 164 -18.58 0.49 -6.79
C ALA A 164 -17.09 0.58 -7.15
N ASP A 165 -16.29 1.29 -6.34
CA ASP A 165 -14.84 1.42 -6.51
C ASP A 165 -14.11 0.08 -6.28
N VAL A 166 -14.55 -0.69 -5.28
CA VAL A 166 -14.04 -2.05 -5.02
C VAL A 166 -14.38 -2.97 -6.19
N GLN A 167 -15.60 -2.89 -6.72
CA GLN A 167 -16.04 -3.71 -7.85
C GLN A 167 -15.26 -3.37 -9.11
N GLU A 168 -15.11 -2.07 -9.43
CA GLU A 168 -14.31 -1.58 -10.55
C GLU A 168 -12.87 -2.11 -10.47
N LYS A 169 -12.22 -1.92 -9.33
CA LYS A 169 -10.84 -2.38 -9.10
C LYS A 169 -10.71 -3.90 -9.23
N ALA A 170 -11.64 -4.66 -8.65
CA ALA A 170 -11.61 -6.12 -8.72
C ALA A 170 -11.79 -6.65 -10.16
N VAL A 171 -12.68 -6.04 -10.95
CA VAL A 171 -12.88 -6.41 -12.36
C VAL A 171 -11.66 -6.04 -13.20
N PHE A 172 -11.04 -4.88 -12.94
CA PHE A 172 -9.80 -4.50 -13.60
C PHE A 172 -8.67 -5.48 -13.29
N ASP A 173 -8.41 -5.75 -12.00
CA ASP A 173 -7.37 -6.69 -11.58
C ASP A 173 -7.62 -8.10 -12.15
N LEU A 174 -8.89 -8.51 -12.27
CA LEU A 174 -9.25 -9.79 -12.88
C LEU A 174 -8.84 -9.83 -14.36
N ALA A 175 -9.05 -8.74 -15.10
CA ALA A 175 -8.56 -8.63 -16.48
C ALA A 175 -7.02 -8.64 -16.54
N GLU A 176 -6.35 -7.97 -15.60
CA GLU A 176 -4.89 -7.98 -15.49
C GLU A 176 -4.34 -9.40 -15.29
N THR A 177 -5.02 -10.28 -14.55
CA THR A 177 -4.57 -11.67 -14.37
C THR A 177 -4.44 -12.41 -15.71
N TYR A 178 -5.43 -12.28 -16.60
CA TYR A 178 -5.41 -12.94 -17.91
C TYR A 178 -4.38 -12.28 -18.83
N TYR A 179 -4.28 -10.95 -18.78
CA TYR A 179 -3.32 -10.20 -19.58
C TYR A 179 -1.88 -10.58 -19.25
N LEU A 180 -1.53 -10.62 -17.95
CA LEU A 180 -0.17 -10.91 -17.49
C LEU A 180 0.21 -12.39 -17.63
N GLU A 181 -0.77 -13.29 -17.53
CA GLU A 181 -0.55 -14.71 -17.82
C GLU A 181 -0.37 -15.00 -19.32
N GLY A 182 -0.82 -14.09 -20.19
CA GLY A 182 -0.75 -14.24 -21.64
C GLY A 182 -1.97 -14.91 -22.27
N GLU A 183 -3.05 -15.09 -21.51
CA GLU A 183 -4.34 -15.60 -21.99
C GLU A 183 -5.09 -14.52 -22.77
N LYS A 184 -4.62 -14.25 -23.99
CA LYS A 184 -5.03 -13.09 -24.80
C LYS A 184 -6.54 -13.01 -25.03
N SER A 185 -7.19 -14.14 -25.32
CA SER A 185 -8.64 -14.18 -25.59
C SER A 185 -9.44 -13.80 -24.35
N ASP A 186 -9.09 -14.38 -23.20
CA ASP A 186 -9.77 -14.09 -21.94
C ASP A 186 -9.50 -12.67 -21.47
N ALA A 187 -8.28 -12.16 -21.67
CA ALA A 187 -7.95 -10.77 -21.38
C ALA A 187 -8.81 -9.79 -22.21
N VAL A 188 -9.01 -10.04 -23.51
CA VAL A 188 -9.91 -9.23 -24.35
C VAL A 188 -11.34 -9.26 -23.83
N ASN A 189 -11.85 -10.44 -23.47
CA ASN A 189 -13.20 -10.58 -22.92
C ASN A 189 -13.36 -9.83 -21.59
N ALA A 190 -12.39 -9.95 -20.69
CA ALA A 190 -12.40 -9.30 -19.38
C ALA A 190 -12.31 -7.77 -19.49
N TYR A 191 -11.42 -7.23 -20.34
CA TYR A 191 -11.36 -5.79 -20.57
C TYR A 191 -12.61 -5.25 -21.28
N SER A 192 -13.19 -6.02 -22.22
CA SER A 192 -14.46 -5.63 -22.85
C SER A 192 -15.60 -5.58 -21.83
N PHE A 193 -15.62 -6.54 -20.89
CA PHE A 193 -16.56 -6.52 -19.78
C PHE A 193 -16.35 -5.28 -18.90
N PHE A 194 -15.09 -4.94 -18.57
CA PHE A 194 -14.76 -3.74 -17.80
C PHE A 194 -15.29 -2.46 -18.47
N LEU A 195 -14.95 -2.22 -19.74
CA LEU A 195 -15.39 -1.02 -20.47
C LEU A 195 -16.91 -0.90 -20.60
N LYS A 196 -17.62 -2.03 -20.63
CA LYS A 196 -19.08 -2.06 -20.69
C LYS A 196 -19.73 -1.68 -19.36
N HIS A 197 -19.16 -2.10 -18.24
CA HIS A 197 -19.75 -1.91 -16.90
C HIS A 197 -19.21 -0.67 -16.18
N PHE A 198 -18.03 -0.18 -16.56
CA PHE A 198 -17.39 1.01 -16.00
C PHE A 198 -17.01 2.02 -17.11
N PRO A 199 -17.98 2.52 -17.90
CA PRO A 199 -17.71 3.37 -19.06
C PRO A 199 -17.09 4.74 -18.70
N ASP A 200 -17.32 5.22 -17.47
CA ASP A 200 -16.81 6.50 -16.97
C ASP A 200 -15.54 6.33 -16.09
N SER A 201 -14.97 5.12 -16.06
CA SER A 201 -13.77 4.83 -15.28
C SER A 201 -12.59 5.69 -15.74
N SER A 202 -11.81 6.17 -14.76
CA SER A 202 -10.51 6.81 -15.03
C SER A 202 -9.49 5.87 -15.71
N LEU A 203 -9.74 4.56 -15.67
CA LEU A 203 -8.93 3.51 -16.30
C LEU A 203 -9.35 3.20 -17.75
N ASP A 204 -10.42 3.79 -18.30
CA ASP A 204 -10.90 3.53 -19.68
C ASP A 204 -9.76 3.64 -20.70
N ALA A 205 -8.98 4.71 -20.60
CA ALA A 205 -7.87 4.98 -21.50
C ALA A 205 -6.77 3.90 -21.40
N GLU A 206 -6.44 3.47 -20.18
CA GLU A 206 -5.47 2.40 -19.94
C GLU A 206 -5.97 1.06 -20.48
N VAL A 207 -7.21 0.69 -20.18
CA VAL A 207 -7.82 -0.56 -20.62
C VAL A 207 -7.88 -0.64 -22.15
N ARG A 208 -8.29 0.43 -22.82
CA ARG A 208 -8.27 0.50 -24.30
C ARG A 208 -6.86 0.34 -24.86
N LEU A 209 -5.85 0.92 -24.22
CA LEU A 209 -4.47 0.76 -24.65
C LEU A 209 -3.98 -0.70 -24.49
N LYS A 210 -4.37 -1.38 -23.40
CA LYS A 210 -4.09 -2.81 -23.21
C LYS A 210 -4.80 -3.66 -24.27
N MET A 211 -6.06 -3.36 -24.59
CA MET A 211 -6.79 -4.03 -25.68
C MET A 211 -6.14 -3.81 -27.06
N ALA A 212 -5.65 -2.61 -27.36
CA ALA A 212 -4.91 -2.35 -28.60
C ALA A 212 -3.60 -3.16 -28.65
N SER A 213 -2.91 -3.30 -27.51
CA SER A 213 -1.70 -4.12 -27.38
C SER A 213 -1.99 -5.61 -27.56
N LEU A 214 -3.10 -6.10 -26.99
CA LEU A 214 -3.58 -7.46 -27.22
C LEU A 214 -3.88 -7.70 -28.70
N ALA A 215 -4.63 -6.80 -29.35
CA ALA A 215 -4.95 -6.87 -30.78
C ALA A 215 -3.69 -6.91 -31.66
N GLU A 216 -2.70 -6.05 -31.38
CA GLU A 216 -1.39 -6.06 -32.05
C GLU A 216 -0.68 -7.41 -31.86
N SER A 217 -0.63 -7.92 -30.64
CA SER A 217 0.01 -9.20 -30.32
C SER A 217 -0.67 -10.42 -30.97
N MET A 218 -1.90 -10.27 -31.44
CA MET A 218 -2.67 -11.28 -32.17
C MET A 218 -2.62 -11.06 -33.69
N GLY A 219 -1.95 -10.02 -34.18
CA GLY A 219 -1.85 -9.67 -35.61
C GLY A 219 -3.01 -8.82 -36.15
N PHE A 220 -3.96 -8.41 -35.29
CA PHE A 220 -5.08 -7.56 -35.68
C PHE A 220 -4.70 -6.07 -35.69
N LEU A 221 -3.82 -5.69 -36.62
CA LEU A 221 -3.27 -4.33 -36.72
C LEU A 221 -4.31 -3.25 -37.03
N GLY A 222 -5.36 -3.60 -37.80
CA GLY A 222 -6.48 -2.69 -38.10
C GLY A 222 -7.22 -2.23 -36.84
N PRO A 223 -7.83 -3.17 -36.08
CA PRO A 223 -8.46 -2.87 -34.79
C PRO A 223 -7.51 -2.18 -33.80
N ALA A 224 -6.25 -2.62 -33.69
CA ALA A 224 -5.26 -2.00 -32.82
C ALA A 224 -5.04 -0.51 -33.17
N THR A 225 -4.89 -0.21 -34.45
CA THR A 225 -4.71 1.17 -34.95
C THR A 225 -5.96 2.02 -34.70
N GLN A 226 -7.15 1.46 -34.91
CA GLN A 226 -8.41 2.17 -34.67
C GLN A 226 -8.53 2.58 -33.19
N ILE A 227 -8.36 1.63 -32.26
CA ILE A 227 -8.45 1.89 -30.81
C ILE A 227 -7.44 2.97 -30.41
N THR A 228 -6.21 2.89 -30.94
CA THR A 228 -5.15 3.84 -30.59
C THR A 228 -5.43 5.25 -31.14
N ASN A 229 -6.02 5.39 -32.33
CA ASN A 229 -6.44 6.68 -32.88
C ASN A 229 -7.58 7.31 -32.05
N GLU A 230 -8.54 6.51 -31.58
CA GLU A 230 -9.63 6.99 -30.72
C GLU A 230 -9.11 7.56 -29.39
N LEU A 231 -7.95 7.08 -28.92
CA LEU A 231 -7.27 7.53 -27.71
C LEU A 231 -6.40 8.79 -27.91
N GLU A 232 -6.02 9.15 -29.14
CA GLU A 232 -5.02 10.21 -29.43
C GLU A 232 -5.33 11.55 -28.75
N ASN A 233 -6.61 11.90 -28.65
CA ASN A 233 -7.03 13.17 -28.05
C ASN A 233 -7.30 13.10 -26.53
N LYS A 234 -7.42 11.90 -25.96
CA LYS A 234 -7.84 11.66 -24.57
C LYS A 234 -6.70 11.17 -23.67
N TYR A 235 -5.64 10.61 -24.24
CA TYR A 235 -4.56 10.02 -23.47
C TYR A 235 -3.61 11.10 -22.90
N PRO A 236 -3.22 11.05 -21.60
CA PRO A 236 -2.33 12.05 -21.01
C PRO A 236 -0.96 12.16 -21.67
N ASN A 237 -0.40 11.04 -22.15
CA ASN A 237 0.88 11.00 -22.86
C ASN A 237 0.67 10.81 -24.38
N LYS A 238 0.33 11.91 -25.06
CA LYS A 238 -0.02 11.93 -26.49
C LYS A 238 1.16 11.55 -27.38
N GLU A 239 2.36 12.01 -27.03
CA GLU A 239 3.58 11.77 -27.79
C GLU A 239 3.96 10.29 -27.84
N ALA A 240 3.93 9.60 -26.69
CA ALA A 240 4.21 8.16 -26.65
C ALA A 240 3.19 7.37 -27.46
N LEU A 241 1.92 7.76 -27.38
CA LEU A 241 0.84 7.13 -28.15
C LEU A 241 1.01 7.34 -29.66
N LYS A 242 1.41 8.54 -30.09
CA LYS A 242 1.63 8.86 -31.51
C LYS A 242 2.77 8.04 -32.13
N VAL A 243 3.90 7.91 -31.41
CA VAL A 243 5.03 7.06 -31.85
C VAL A 243 4.58 5.61 -32.05
N ARG A 244 3.72 5.11 -31.15
CA ARG A 244 3.15 3.77 -31.25
C ARG A 244 2.25 3.62 -32.50
N ILE A 245 1.36 4.59 -32.77
CA ILE A 245 0.48 4.60 -33.96
C ILE A 245 1.30 4.54 -35.26
N ASP A 246 2.32 5.38 -35.38
CA ASP A 246 3.14 5.46 -36.59
C ASP A 246 3.90 4.16 -36.87
N LYS A 247 4.40 3.51 -35.81
CA LYS A 247 5.03 2.18 -35.91
C LYS A 247 4.03 1.13 -36.40
N MET A 248 2.80 1.10 -35.87
CA MET A 248 1.77 0.15 -36.32
C MET A 248 1.39 0.34 -37.79
N LYS A 249 1.18 1.59 -38.23
CA LYS A 249 0.84 1.91 -39.63
C LYS A 249 1.94 1.49 -40.60
N LYS A 250 3.21 1.57 -40.20
CA LYS A 250 4.35 1.12 -41.00
C LYS A 250 4.39 -0.40 -41.12
N ASN A 251 4.07 -1.12 -40.05
CA ASN A 251 4.08 -2.59 -40.01
C ASN A 251 2.85 -3.26 -40.65
N ALA A 252 1.79 -2.48 -40.90
CA ALA A 252 0.56 -2.94 -41.56
C ALA A 252 0.60 -2.83 -43.10
N LYS A 253 1.70 -2.33 -43.67
CA LYS A 253 1.96 -2.23 -45.12
C LYS A 253 2.90 -3.33 -45.56
#